data_AF-A0A4T0JC85-F1
#
_entry.id   AF-A0A4T0JC85-F1
#
_cell.length_a   1.000
_cell.length_b   1.000
_cell.length_c   1.000
_cell.angle_alpha   90.00
_cell.angle_beta   90.00
_cell.angle_gamma   90.00
#
_symmetry.space_group_name_H-M   'P 1'
#
loop_
_entity.id
_entity.type
_entity.pdbx_description
1 polymer ?
#
loop_
_entity_poly.entity_id
_entity_poly.type
_entity_poly.pdbx_seq_one_letter_code
_entity_poly.pdbx_strand_id
1 'polypeptide(L)'
;MENKKLNFAIAKYLKSAQAGLSGEKQESLSVAIESLEDVFEVDDTQAGALDSPVDLAALFKSAQVAEKPQAAAEPANQSEPSAQDMAKADTLKAQGNALMSAQKYQEAVDAYTQAIALHSTNKILYSNRAAAYSQAGDQEASIADAKKALEIDPAFARAYSRLGHAYFNAKQYDNAVSAYEDGLKYDTDNQTMKSSLITARSKVGGSVQQREAQDAGAGAGAGAGAGAGGGGMPDLSALAGMFGGGGGGGGMPDIGALLNNPMMRQMAQSMMSNGGMERLMSNPGLRNMAENMRSGGQMPSIEELAGNPELRGLAESFGAGGAGGAGQGNPPPGNA
;
A
#
# COMPACT_ATOMS: atom_id res chain seq x y z
N MET A 1 -6.62 -35.27 -37.65
CA MET A 1 -5.14 -35.30 -37.82
C MET A 1 -4.44 -34.58 -36.69
N GLU A 2 -4.80 -33.33 -36.35
CA GLU A 2 -4.17 -32.59 -35.24
C GLU A 2 -4.26 -33.30 -33.88
N ASN A 3 -5.42 -33.92 -33.57
CA ASN A 3 -5.59 -34.67 -32.33
C ASN A 3 -4.66 -35.90 -32.25
N LYS A 4 -4.45 -36.63 -33.36
CA LYS A 4 -3.50 -37.74 -33.42
C LYS A 4 -2.05 -37.26 -33.27
N LYS A 5 -1.69 -36.12 -33.86
CA LYS A 5 -0.34 -35.52 -33.72
C LYS A 5 -0.03 -35.14 -32.27
N LEU A 6 -1.00 -34.52 -31.59
CA LEU A 6 -0.83 -34.13 -30.18
C LEU A 6 -0.65 -35.36 -29.27
N ASN A 7 -1.52 -36.36 -29.42
CA ASN A 7 -1.42 -37.58 -28.61
C ASN A 7 -0.14 -38.38 -28.89
N PHE A 8 0.29 -38.43 -30.15
CA PHE A 8 1.58 -39.00 -30.52
C PHE A 8 2.76 -38.27 -29.84
N ALA A 9 2.73 -36.93 -29.80
CA ALA A 9 3.75 -36.15 -29.08
C ALA A 9 3.73 -36.39 -27.57
N ILE A 10 2.55 -36.58 -26.97
CA ILE A 10 2.40 -36.93 -25.54
C ILE A 10 3.00 -38.32 -25.27
N ALA A 11 2.65 -39.34 -26.07
CA ALA A 11 3.20 -40.69 -25.94
C ALA A 11 4.73 -40.68 -26.02
N LYS A 12 5.30 -39.98 -27.01
CA LYS A 12 6.75 -39.81 -27.20
C LYS A 12 7.43 -39.18 -25.98
N TYR A 13 6.83 -38.13 -25.41
CA TYR A 13 7.33 -37.49 -24.20
C TYR A 13 7.30 -38.44 -23.00
N LEU A 14 6.18 -39.14 -22.76
CA LEU A 14 6.05 -40.07 -21.64
C LEU A 14 7.05 -41.24 -21.74
N LYS A 15 7.26 -41.79 -22.95
CA LYS A 15 8.31 -42.80 -23.22
C LYS A 15 9.71 -42.28 -22.88
N SER A 16 10.02 -41.02 -23.19
CA SER A 16 11.31 -40.40 -22.86
C SER A 16 11.49 -40.21 -21.34
N ALA A 17 10.42 -39.84 -20.63
CA ALA A 17 10.44 -39.65 -19.17
C ALA A 17 10.54 -40.99 -18.42
N GLN A 18 10.02 -42.08 -19.01
CA GLN A 18 10.05 -43.42 -18.45
C GLN A 18 11.48 -43.92 -18.18
N ALA A 19 12.46 -43.50 -18.97
CA ALA A 19 13.87 -43.87 -18.78
C ALA A 19 14.46 -43.43 -17.42
N GLY A 20 13.84 -42.45 -16.75
CA GLY A 20 14.23 -42.00 -15.41
C GLY A 20 13.48 -42.66 -14.25
N LEU A 21 12.54 -43.56 -14.54
CA LEU A 21 11.69 -44.22 -13.53
C LEU A 21 12.11 -45.68 -13.33
N SER A 22 11.79 -46.24 -12.17
CA SER A 22 12.02 -47.66 -11.86
C SER A 22 10.90 -48.24 -11.00
N GLY A 23 10.77 -49.58 -11.04
CA GLY A 23 9.77 -50.34 -10.28
C GLY A 23 8.33 -50.06 -10.72
N GLU A 24 7.41 -50.07 -9.75
CA GLU A 24 5.96 -49.92 -9.96
C GLU A 24 5.56 -48.67 -10.76
N LYS A 25 6.33 -47.58 -10.66
CA LYS A 25 6.09 -46.33 -11.40
C LYS A 25 6.34 -46.48 -12.90
N GLN A 26 7.32 -47.30 -13.28
CA GLN A 26 7.65 -47.57 -14.67
C GLN A 26 6.57 -48.45 -15.32
N GLU A 27 6.07 -49.44 -14.59
CA GLU A 27 4.97 -50.31 -15.04
C GLU A 27 3.67 -49.53 -15.20
N SER A 28 3.32 -48.72 -14.19
CA SER A 28 2.12 -47.86 -14.22
C SER A 28 2.15 -46.87 -15.39
N LEU A 29 3.32 -46.28 -15.68
CA LEU A 29 3.47 -45.38 -16.82
C LEU A 29 3.38 -46.12 -18.16
N SER A 30 3.86 -47.37 -18.24
CA SER A 30 3.74 -48.19 -19.46
C SER A 30 2.28 -48.42 -19.83
N VAL A 31 1.45 -48.82 -18.85
CA VAL A 31 0.01 -49.05 -19.06
C VAL A 31 -0.71 -47.78 -19.51
N ALA A 32 -0.32 -46.63 -18.96
CA ALA A 32 -0.90 -45.34 -19.35
C ALA A 32 -0.53 -44.94 -20.79
N ILE A 33 0.71 -45.21 -21.23
CA ILE A 33 1.15 -44.97 -22.61
C ILE A 33 0.37 -45.89 -23.57
N GLU A 34 0.30 -47.19 -23.28
CA GLU A 34 -0.44 -48.16 -24.12
C GLU A 34 -1.93 -47.80 -24.24
N SER A 35 -2.56 -47.44 -23.12
CA SER A 35 -3.96 -46.99 -23.13
C SER A 35 -4.18 -45.75 -24.00
N LEU A 36 -3.21 -44.83 -24.02
CA LEU A 36 -3.27 -43.61 -24.82
C LEU A 36 -3.02 -43.91 -26.31
N GLU A 37 -2.07 -44.77 -26.62
CA GLU A 37 -1.77 -45.21 -27.99
C GLU A 37 -2.98 -45.94 -28.63
N ASP A 38 -3.64 -46.81 -27.86
CA ASP A 38 -4.83 -47.54 -28.29
C ASP A 38 -6.03 -46.60 -28.53
N VAL A 39 -6.33 -45.71 -27.57
CA VAL A 39 -7.50 -44.81 -27.67
C VAL A 39 -7.41 -43.86 -28.85
N PHE A 40 -6.20 -43.39 -29.18
CA PHE A 40 -5.99 -42.42 -30.25
C PHE A 40 -5.50 -43.04 -31.56
N GLU A 41 -5.30 -44.36 -31.58
CA GLU A 41 -4.75 -45.14 -32.70
C GLU A 41 -3.45 -44.50 -33.21
N VAL A 42 -2.50 -44.28 -32.30
CA VAL A 42 -1.20 -43.69 -32.57
C VAL A 42 -0.09 -44.64 -32.17
N ASP A 43 0.87 -44.87 -33.06
CA ASP A 43 1.99 -45.78 -32.83
C ASP A 43 3.28 -45.29 -33.52
N ASP A 44 4.42 -45.86 -33.16
CA ASP A 44 5.74 -45.43 -33.64
C ASP A 44 5.95 -45.62 -35.16
N THR A 45 5.14 -46.45 -35.84
CA THR A 45 5.21 -46.63 -37.29
C THR A 45 4.70 -45.40 -38.05
N GLN A 46 3.87 -44.58 -37.39
CA GLN A 46 3.30 -43.36 -37.94
C GLN A 46 4.17 -42.12 -37.71
N ALA A 47 5.36 -42.29 -37.12
CA ALA A 47 6.26 -41.18 -36.79
C ALA A 47 6.49 -40.24 -37.97
N GLY A 48 6.76 -40.72 -39.19
CA GLY A 48 6.98 -39.83 -40.34
C GLY A 48 5.81 -38.87 -40.68
N ALA A 49 4.57 -39.21 -40.32
CA ALA A 49 3.38 -38.40 -40.59
C ALA A 49 2.90 -37.61 -39.36
N LEU A 50 3.16 -38.13 -38.16
CA LEU A 50 2.67 -37.56 -36.90
C LEU A 50 3.74 -36.81 -36.10
N ASP A 51 5.02 -36.96 -36.43
CA ASP A 51 6.08 -36.26 -35.71
C ASP A 51 5.93 -34.74 -35.90
N SER A 52 6.23 -34.04 -34.81
CA SER A 52 6.21 -32.59 -34.76
C SER A 52 7.66 -32.10 -34.74
N PRO A 53 7.99 -31.01 -35.46
CA PRO A 53 9.31 -30.39 -35.36
C PRO A 53 9.55 -29.75 -33.97
N VAL A 54 8.49 -29.56 -33.18
CA VAL A 54 8.55 -29.00 -31.83
C VAL A 54 8.29 -30.11 -30.82
N ASP A 55 9.26 -30.32 -29.92
CA ASP A 55 9.15 -31.23 -28.78
C ASP A 55 8.17 -30.69 -27.72
N LEU A 56 7.40 -31.58 -27.08
CA LEU A 56 6.38 -31.20 -26.10
C LEU A 56 6.99 -30.55 -24.86
N ALA A 57 8.19 -30.98 -24.43
CA ALA A 57 8.88 -30.33 -23.31
C ALA A 57 9.41 -28.95 -23.69
N ALA A 58 9.89 -28.76 -24.93
CA ALA A 58 10.25 -27.45 -25.46
C ALA A 58 9.02 -26.53 -25.60
N LEU A 59 7.88 -27.05 -26.08
CA LEU A 59 6.61 -26.33 -26.15
C LEU A 59 6.15 -25.92 -24.75
N PHE A 60 6.20 -26.83 -23.78
CA PHE A 60 5.82 -26.52 -22.40
C PHE A 60 6.74 -25.47 -21.77
N LYS A 61 8.06 -25.51 -22.02
CA LYS A 61 8.99 -24.45 -21.60
C LYS A 61 8.64 -23.11 -22.27
N SER A 62 8.33 -23.11 -23.56
CA SER A 62 7.88 -21.90 -24.28
C SER A 62 6.54 -21.37 -23.77
N ALA A 63 5.63 -22.28 -23.35
CA ALA A 63 4.32 -21.94 -22.79
C ALA A 63 4.42 -21.41 -21.35
N GLN A 64 5.34 -21.92 -20.52
CA GLN A 64 5.64 -21.34 -19.20
C GLN A 64 6.20 -19.91 -19.31
N VAL A 65 6.92 -19.60 -20.39
CA VAL A 65 7.32 -18.23 -20.70
C VAL A 65 6.12 -17.39 -21.17
N ALA A 66 5.11 -18.01 -21.78
CA ALA A 66 3.90 -17.36 -22.28
C ALA A 66 2.77 -17.17 -21.24
N GLU A 67 2.73 -17.92 -20.13
CA GLU A 67 1.75 -17.75 -19.04
C GLU A 67 2.17 -16.70 -17.97
N LYS A 68 3.38 -16.15 -18.05
CA LYS A 68 3.72 -14.89 -17.38
C LYS A 68 3.19 -13.76 -18.27
N PRO A 69 2.51 -12.70 -17.76
CA PRO A 69 1.96 -11.66 -18.61
C PRO A 69 3.03 -11.16 -19.60
N GLN A 70 2.71 -11.37 -20.86
CA GLN A 70 3.58 -11.30 -22.03
C GLN A 70 4.46 -10.04 -22.04
N ALA A 71 5.78 -10.24 -21.94
CA ALA A 71 6.81 -9.46 -22.64
C ALA A 71 8.20 -10.09 -22.43
N ALA A 72 8.50 -11.15 -23.17
CA ALA A 72 9.88 -11.50 -23.52
C ALA A 72 9.90 -11.81 -25.02
N ALA A 73 10.13 -10.78 -25.82
CA ALA A 73 10.74 -10.97 -27.12
C ALA A 73 12.20 -11.38 -26.91
N GLU A 74 12.68 -12.32 -27.73
CA GLU A 74 14.11 -12.61 -27.94
C GLU A 74 14.91 -11.33 -28.29
N PRO A 75 16.25 -11.33 -28.16
CA PRO A 75 17.01 -10.19 -27.64
C PRO A 75 17.01 -9.02 -28.63
N ALA A 76 16.03 -8.14 -28.49
CA ALA A 76 16.19 -6.76 -28.91
C ALA A 76 17.24 -6.16 -27.98
N ASN A 77 18.47 -6.08 -28.49
CA ASN A 77 19.49 -5.09 -28.15
C ASN A 77 19.14 -4.31 -26.86
N GLN A 78 19.74 -4.69 -25.72
CA GLN A 78 19.77 -3.86 -24.52
C GLN A 78 20.66 -2.62 -24.78
N SER A 79 20.32 -1.85 -25.80
CA SER A 79 20.64 -0.44 -25.82
C SER A 79 19.87 0.17 -24.66
N GLU A 80 20.58 0.78 -23.73
CA GLU A 80 19.98 1.64 -22.71
C GLU A 80 18.93 2.56 -23.38
N PRO A 81 17.79 2.82 -22.72
CA PRO A 81 16.76 3.71 -23.25
C PRO A 81 17.42 4.99 -23.77
N SER A 82 17.17 5.34 -25.04
CA SER A 82 17.77 6.55 -25.58
C SER A 82 17.28 7.77 -24.77
N ALA A 83 18.08 8.83 -24.70
CA ALA A 83 17.66 10.06 -24.02
C ALA A 83 16.31 10.60 -24.55
N GLN A 84 16.01 10.35 -25.83
CA GLN A 84 14.73 10.70 -26.44
C GLN A 84 13.58 9.84 -25.93
N ASP A 85 13.80 8.54 -25.74
CA ASP A 85 12.76 7.64 -25.20
C ASP A 85 12.48 7.93 -23.73
N MET A 86 13.51 8.24 -22.95
CA MET A 86 13.33 8.70 -21.56
C MET A 86 12.54 10.02 -21.49
N ALA A 87 12.83 10.99 -22.36
CA ALA A 87 12.09 12.25 -22.41
C ALA A 87 10.61 12.06 -22.83
N LYS A 88 10.35 11.17 -23.79
CA LYS A 88 8.98 10.78 -24.17
C LYS A 88 8.28 10.06 -23.01
N ALA A 89 8.96 9.15 -22.31
CA ALA A 89 8.42 8.48 -21.12
C ALA A 89 8.06 9.49 -20.03
N ASP A 90 8.87 10.51 -19.81
CA ASP A 90 8.60 11.57 -18.84
C ASP A 90 7.38 12.44 -19.23
N THR A 91 7.19 12.67 -20.52
CA THR A 91 6.00 13.36 -21.05
C THR A 91 4.74 12.53 -20.81
N LEU A 92 4.77 11.23 -21.12
CA LEU A 92 3.66 10.30 -20.87
C LEU A 92 3.38 10.13 -19.36
N LYS A 93 4.42 10.13 -18.53
CA LYS A 93 4.28 10.16 -17.06
C LYS A 93 3.55 11.42 -16.59
N ALA A 94 3.90 12.59 -17.12
CA ALA A 94 3.24 13.84 -16.78
C ALA A 94 1.76 13.82 -17.21
N GLN A 95 1.47 13.28 -18.40
CA GLN A 95 0.09 13.05 -18.85
C GLN A 95 -0.67 12.11 -17.91
N GLY A 96 -0.08 10.98 -17.53
CA GLY A 96 -0.66 10.05 -16.56
C GLY A 96 -0.95 10.72 -15.22
N ASN A 97 -0.04 11.57 -14.73
CA ASN A 97 -0.25 12.34 -13.49
C ASN A 97 -1.43 13.32 -13.63
N ALA A 98 -1.56 14.00 -14.76
CA ALA A 98 -2.69 14.89 -15.02
C ALA A 98 -4.03 14.14 -15.07
N LEU A 99 -4.04 12.96 -15.69
CA LEU A 99 -5.20 12.07 -15.73
C LEU A 99 -5.58 11.54 -14.33
N MET A 100 -4.59 11.25 -13.49
CA MET A 100 -4.82 10.92 -12.07
C MET A 100 -5.50 12.07 -11.33
N SER A 101 -5.03 13.30 -11.51
CA SER A 101 -5.66 14.50 -10.91
C SER A 101 -7.08 14.73 -11.43
N ALA A 102 -7.35 14.37 -12.68
CA ALA A 102 -8.69 14.41 -13.28
C ALA A 102 -9.56 13.17 -12.94
N GLN A 103 -9.07 12.27 -12.07
CA GLN A 103 -9.74 11.02 -11.67
C GLN A 103 -10.06 10.06 -12.84
N LYS A 104 -9.36 10.20 -13.96
CA LYS A 104 -9.45 9.34 -15.15
C LYS A 104 -8.46 8.18 -15.02
N TYR A 105 -8.74 7.27 -14.09
CA TYR A 105 -7.75 6.28 -13.65
C TYR A 105 -7.35 5.28 -14.73
N GLN A 106 -8.29 4.80 -15.55
CA GLN A 106 -7.96 3.87 -16.64
C GLN A 106 -7.11 4.54 -17.74
N GLU A 107 -7.44 5.77 -18.11
CA GLU A 107 -6.62 6.55 -19.07
C GLU A 107 -5.21 6.81 -18.48
N ALA A 108 -5.10 7.03 -17.17
CA ALA A 108 -3.81 7.18 -16.51
C ALA A 108 -2.98 5.87 -16.56
N VAL A 109 -3.62 4.71 -16.35
CA VAL A 109 -2.98 3.40 -16.53
C VAL A 109 -2.40 3.25 -17.94
N ASP A 110 -3.15 3.64 -18.96
CA ASP A 110 -2.71 3.55 -20.36
C ASP A 110 -1.50 4.46 -20.62
N ALA A 111 -1.51 5.69 -20.11
CA ALA A 111 -0.40 6.63 -20.25
C ALA A 111 0.88 6.11 -19.55
N TYR A 112 0.77 5.58 -18.33
CA TYR A 112 1.93 4.99 -17.66
C TYR A 112 2.41 3.72 -18.34
N THR A 113 1.52 2.91 -18.92
CA THR A 113 1.89 1.71 -19.66
C THR A 113 2.73 2.05 -20.89
N GLN A 114 2.34 3.09 -21.63
CA GLN A 114 3.15 3.60 -22.74
C GLN A 114 4.50 4.17 -22.26
N ALA A 115 4.52 4.87 -21.11
CA ALA A 115 5.77 5.35 -20.53
C ALA A 115 6.72 4.21 -20.13
N ILE A 116 6.18 3.12 -19.55
CA ILE A 116 6.94 1.93 -19.14
C ILE A 116 7.54 1.21 -20.35
N ALA A 117 6.82 1.14 -21.47
CA ALA A 117 7.35 0.56 -22.71
C ALA A 117 8.61 1.28 -23.22
N LEU A 118 8.74 2.58 -22.92
CA LEU A 118 9.90 3.40 -23.29
C LEU A 118 10.99 3.42 -22.21
N HIS A 119 10.64 3.19 -20.95
CA HIS A 119 11.57 3.22 -19.82
C HIS A 119 11.20 2.16 -18.76
N SER A 120 11.44 0.90 -19.11
CA SER A 120 11.01 -0.29 -18.34
C SER A 120 11.74 -0.50 -17.02
N THR A 121 12.82 0.23 -16.75
CA THR A 121 13.57 0.19 -15.50
C THR A 121 13.22 1.35 -14.56
N ASN A 122 12.21 2.15 -14.89
CA ASN A 122 11.80 3.28 -14.05
C ASN A 122 10.77 2.88 -12.99
N LYS A 123 11.25 2.65 -11.76
CA LYS A 123 10.43 2.35 -10.56
C LYS A 123 9.28 3.35 -10.32
N ILE A 124 9.44 4.62 -10.71
CA ILE A 124 8.43 5.66 -10.47
C ILE A 124 7.21 5.40 -11.35
N LEU A 125 7.41 4.95 -12.59
CA LEU A 125 6.30 4.65 -13.50
C LEU A 125 5.44 3.51 -12.99
N TYR A 126 6.07 2.42 -12.52
CA TYR A 126 5.36 1.32 -11.88
C TYR A 126 4.63 1.76 -10.61
N SER A 127 5.28 2.54 -9.73
CA SER A 127 4.62 3.06 -8.51
C SER A 127 3.43 3.99 -8.81
N ASN A 128 3.51 4.78 -9.88
CA ASN A 128 2.41 5.65 -10.32
C ASN A 128 1.27 4.84 -10.95
N ARG A 129 1.58 3.83 -11.76
CA ARG A 129 0.57 2.95 -12.36
C ARG A 129 -0.10 2.06 -11.31
N ALA A 130 0.63 1.59 -10.29
CA ALA A 130 0.04 0.95 -9.12
C ALA A 130 -0.99 1.86 -8.42
N ALA A 131 -0.67 3.15 -8.27
CA ALA A 131 -1.62 4.11 -7.72
C ALA A 131 -2.90 4.20 -8.57
N ALA A 132 -2.75 4.25 -9.90
CA ALA A 132 -3.87 4.30 -10.83
C ALA A 132 -4.74 3.04 -10.76
N TYR A 133 -4.13 1.85 -10.73
CA TYR A 133 -4.83 0.58 -10.56
C TYR A 133 -5.62 0.53 -9.24
N SER A 134 -5.02 0.92 -8.12
CA SER A 134 -5.72 0.98 -6.84
C SER A 134 -6.95 1.88 -6.88
N GLN A 135 -6.85 3.05 -7.52
CA GLN A 135 -7.98 3.98 -7.65
C GLN A 135 -9.03 3.48 -8.65
N ALA A 136 -8.64 2.70 -9.65
CA ALA A 136 -9.54 2.01 -10.57
C ALA A 136 -10.23 0.78 -9.93
N GLY A 137 -9.83 0.38 -8.72
CA GLY A 137 -10.36 -0.78 -8.01
C GLY A 137 -9.61 -2.09 -8.26
N ASP A 138 -8.63 -2.09 -9.16
CA ASP A 138 -7.80 -3.25 -9.48
C ASP A 138 -6.63 -3.39 -8.48
N GLN A 139 -6.89 -4.08 -7.38
CA GLN A 139 -5.89 -4.23 -6.32
C GLN A 139 -4.79 -5.24 -6.70
N GLU A 140 -5.09 -6.24 -7.53
CA GLU A 140 -4.12 -7.25 -7.94
C GLU A 140 -3.05 -6.65 -8.86
N ALA A 141 -3.48 -5.86 -9.86
CA ALA A 141 -2.54 -5.16 -10.74
C ALA A 141 -1.73 -4.11 -9.96
N SER A 142 -2.34 -3.43 -8.98
CA SER A 142 -1.63 -2.51 -8.09
C SER A 142 -0.53 -3.20 -7.27
N ILE A 143 -0.83 -4.37 -6.68
CA ILE A 143 0.15 -5.19 -5.96
C ILE A 143 1.30 -5.59 -6.88
N ALA A 144 1.00 -6.05 -8.09
CA ALA A 144 2.01 -6.48 -9.06
C ALA A 144 2.97 -5.33 -9.43
N ASP A 145 2.44 -4.15 -9.74
CA ASP A 145 3.25 -2.99 -10.09
C ASP A 145 4.06 -2.44 -8.90
N ALA A 146 3.48 -2.44 -7.70
CA ALA A 146 4.21 -2.02 -6.49
C ALA A 146 5.38 -2.97 -6.20
N LYS A 147 5.19 -4.28 -6.37
CA LYS A 147 6.29 -5.27 -6.29
C LYS A 147 7.32 -5.05 -7.38
N LYS A 148 6.90 -4.75 -8.61
CA LYS A 148 7.83 -4.49 -9.70
C LYS A 148 8.71 -3.26 -9.44
N ALA A 149 8.14 -2.21 -8.86
CA ALA A 149 8.92 -1.04 -8.42
C ALA A 149 9.97 -1.40 -7.35
N LEU A 150 9.67 -2.34 -6.44
CA LEU A 150 10.60 -2.83 -5.42
C LEU A 150 11.65 -3.80 -5.98
N GLU A 151 11.34 -4.57 -7.02
CA GLU A 151 12.36 -5.36 -7.74
C GLU A 151 13.42 -4.46 -8.39
N ILE A 152 13.00 -3.30 -8.89
CA ILE A 152 13.90 -2.31 -9.50
C ILE A 152 14.70 -1.56 -8.42
N ASP A 153 14.06 -1.18 -7.32
CA ASP A 153 14.69 -0.50 -6.19
C ASP A 153 14.06 -0.94 -4.86
N PRO A 154 14.73 -1.86 -4.13
CA PRO A 154 14.25 -2.35 -2.85
C PRO A 154 14.15 -1.28 -1.75
N ALA A 155 14.81 -0.13 -1.90
CA ALA A 155 14.77 0.96 -0.93
C ALA A 155 13.67 1.99 -1.23
N PHE A 156 12.85 1.76 -2.27
CA PHE A 156 11.86 2.74 -2.69
C PHE A 156 10.62 2.76 -1.77
N ALA A 157 10.70 3.51 -0.68
CA ALA A 157 9.67 3.64 0.35
C ALA A 157 8.24 3.87 -0.19
N ARG A 158 8.09 4.66 -1.26
CA ARG A 158 6.77 4.93 -1.87
C ARG A 158 6.12 3.66 -2.43
N ALA A 159 6.89 2.71 -2.96
CA ALA A 159 6.36 1.44 -3.46
C ALA A 159 5.80 0.56 -2.32
N TYR A 160 6.45 0.56 -1.14
CA TYR A 160 5.89 -0.08 0.05
C TYR A 160 4.57 0.55 0.49
N SER A 161 4.43 1.89 0.43
CA SER A 161 3.14 2.54 0.70
C SER A 161 2.05 2.09 -0.28
N ARG A 162 2.37 1.96 -1.58
CA ARG A 162 1.43 1.46 -2.60
C ARG A 162 1.04 0.02 -2.32
N LEU A 163 2.03 -0.83 -2.04
CA LEU A 163 1.84 -2.25 -1.76
C LEU A 163 0.95 -2.47 -0.52
N GLY A 164 1.25 -1.76 0.58
CA GLY A 164 0.46 -1.84 1.81
C GLY A 164 -0.99 -1.37 1.59
N HIS A 165 -1.19 -0.31 0.81
CA HIS A 165 -2.53 0.20 0.51
C HIS A 165 -3.34 -0.78 -0.35
N ALA A 166 -2.71 -1.34 -1.39
CA ALA A 166 -3.36 -2.31 -2.25
C ALA A 166 -3.72 -3.60 -1.48
N TYR A 167 -2.83 -4.09 -0.62
CA TYR A 167 -3.12 -5.21 0.27
C TYR A 167 -4.27 -4.92 1.24
N PHE A 168 -4.29 -3.72 1.83
CA PHE A 168 -5.36 -3.32 2.73
C PHE A 168 -6.72 -3.32 2.01
N ASN A 169 -6.79 -2.77 0.81
CA ASN A 169 -8.02 -2.75 0.00
C ASN A 169 -8.43 -4.15 -0.48
N ALA A 170 -7.47 -5.03 -0.72
CA ALA A 170 -7.70 -6.46 -0.98
C ALA A 170 -8.08 -7.26 0.29
N LYS A 171 -8.24 -6.60 1.45
CA LYS A 171 -8.51 -7.21 2.76
C LYS A 171 -7.42 -8.18 3.24
N GLN A 172 -6.22 -8.09 2.67
CA GLN A 172 -5.04 -8.85 3.08
C GLN A 172 -4.27 -8.08 4.16
N TYR A 173 -4.89 -7.94 5.34
CA TYR A 173 -4.40 -7.01 6.37
C TYR A 173 -3.01 -7.36 6.92
N ASP A 174 -2.68 -8.65 7.08
CA ASP A 174 -1.34 -9.09 7.53
C ASP A 174 -0.24 -8.72 6.53
N ASN A 175 -0.52 -8.87 5.23
CA ASN A 175 0.39 -8.45 4.17
C ASN A 175 0.54 -6.92 4.13
N ALA A 176 -0.55 -6.18 4.39
CA ALA A 176 -0.51 -4.72 4.48
C ALA A 176 0.38 -4.25 5.65
N VAL A 177 0.22 -4.87 6.83
CA VAL A 177 1.08 -4.60 8.01
C VAL A 177 2.55 -4.80 7.65
N SER A 178 2.89 -5.96 7.08
CA SER A 178 4.26 -6.30 6.70
C SER A 178 4.85 -5.28 5.71
N ALA A 179 4.09 -4.91 4.67
CA ALA A 179 4.53 -3.94 3.68
C ALA A 179 4.78 -2.54 4.27
N TYR A 180 3.90 -2.06 5.17
CA TYR A 180 4.11 -0.76 5.83
C TYR A 180 5.28 -0.77 6.79
N GLU A 181 5.48 -1.86 7.55
CA GLU A 181 6.64 -2.01 8.43
C GLU A 181 7.96 -2.01 7.64
N ASP A 182 8.01 -2.72 6.52
CA ASP A 182 9.17 -2.72 5.62
C ASP A 182 9.42 -1.34 5.03
N GLY A 183 8.38 -0.64 4.58
CA GLY A 183 8.49 0.73 4.06
C GLY A 183 9.03 1.72 5.09
N LEU A 184 8.59 1.61 6.35
CA LEU A 184 9.05 2.46 7.44
C LEU A 184 10.52 2.24 7.82
N LYS A 185 11.17 1.16 7.37
CA LYS A 185 12.63 0.99 7.51
C LYS A 185 13.40 1.98 6.63
N TYR A 186 12.82 2.37 5.49
CA TYR A 186 13.43 3.29 4.52
C TYR A 186 12.93 4.73 4.64
N ASP A 187 11.74 4.94 5.20
CA ASP A 187 11.16 6.26 5.47
C ASP A 187 10.49 6.25 6.85
N THR A 188 11.32 6.38 7.89
CA THR A 188 10.91 6.23 9.30
C THR A 188 9.94 7.30 9.77
N ASP A 189 9.86 8.45 9.09
CA ASP A 189 9.03 9.59 9.50
C ASP A 189 7.73 9.72 8.71
N ASN A 190 7.46 8.77 7.82
CA ASN A 190 6.25 8.74 7.02
C ASN A 190 4.98 8.59 7.87
N GLN A 191 4.30 9.71 8.15
CA GLN A 191 3.09 9.73 8.97
C GLN A 191 1.93 8.95 8.34
N THR A 192 1.83 8.94 7.01
CA THR A 192 0.78 8.19 6.29
C THR A 192 0.97 6.69 6.42
N MET A 193 2.21 6.18 6.32
CA MET A 193 2.47 4.76 6.55
C MET A 193 2.27 4.38 8.03
N LYS A 194 2.68 5.23 8.98
CA LYS A 194 2.42 5.00 10.42
C LYS A 194 0.93 4.89 10.73
N SER A 195 0.11 5.82 10.23
CA SER A 195 -1.33 5.79 10.46
C SER A 195 -1.98 4.58 9.78
N SER A 196 -1.59 4.29 8.54
CA SER A 196 -2.11 3.15 7.79
C SER A 196 -1.72 1.80 8.39
N LEU A 197 -0.52 1.70 8.98
CA LEU A 197 -0.07 0.54 9.75
C LEU A 197 -0.95 0.33 11.00
N ILE A 198 -1.25 1.39 11.75
CA ILE A 198 -2.16 1.31 12.92
C ILE A 198 -3.53 0.81 12.48
N THR A 199 -4.08 1.34 11.39
CA THR A 199 -5.36 0.90 10.83
C THR A 199 -5.31 -0.55 10.36
N ALA A 200 -4.24 -0.98 9.69
CA ALA A 200 -4.08 -2.36 9.26
C ALA A 200 -4.02 -3.33 10.45
N ARG A 201 -3.24 -3.01 11.49
CA ARG A 201 -3.12 -3.80 12.72
C ARG A 201 -4.46 -3.94 13.46
N SER A 202 -5.27 -2.88 13.51
CA SER A 202 -6.59 -2.96 14.15
C SER A 202 -7.55 -3.90 13.42
N LYS A 203 -7.46 -3.98 12.09
CA LYS A 203 -8.23 -4.94 11.28
C LYS A 203 -7.77 -6.38 11.48
N VAL A 204 -6.47 -6.62 11.66
CA VAL A 204 -5.96 -7.95 12.03
C VAL A 204 -6.54 -8.38 13.39
N GLY A 205 -6.40 -7.56 14.43
CA GLY A 205 -6.89 -7.88 15.77
C GLY A 205 -8.42 -8.04 15.87
N GLY A 206 -9.17 -7.20 15.15
CA GLY A 206 -10.63 -7.36 15.04
C GLY A 206 -11.04 -8.64 14.32
N SER A 207 -10.26 -9.09 13.32
CA SER A 207 -10.52 -10.36 12.64
C SER A 207 -10.24 -11.59 13.50
N VAL A 208 -9.33 -11.49 14.48
CA VAL A 208 -9.07 -12.56 15.47
C VAL A 208 -10.23 -12.65 16.46
N GLN A 209 -10.65 -11.53 17.05
CA GLN A 209 -11.78 -11.50 18.00
C GLN A 209 -13.11 -11.93 17.37
N GLN A 210 -13.32 -11.61 16.08
CA GLN A 210 -14.51 -12.01 15.35
C GLN A 210 -14.49 -13.50 14.94
N ARG A 211 -13.29 -14.08 14.69
CA ARG A 211 -13.12 -15.52 14.48
C ARG A 211 -13.27 -16.30 15.79
N GLU A 212 -12.73 -15.81 16.90
CA GLU A 212 -12.89 -16.42 18.24
C GLU A 212 -14.36 -16.40 18.71
N ALA A 213 -15.10 -15.33 18.43
CA ALA A 213 -16.55 -15.27 18.73
C ALA A 213 -17.40 -16.21 17.86
N GLN A 214 -16.97 -16.50 16.62
CA GLN A 214 -17.64 -17.46 15.73
C GLN A 214 -17.32 -18.91 16.10
N ASP A 215 -16.08 -19.19 16.53
CA ASP A 215 -15.67 -20.51 17.01
C ASP A 215 -16.29 -20.83 18.39
N ALA A 216 -16.38 -19.84 19.29
CA ALA A 216 -17.10 -19.97 20.56
C ALA A 216 -18.64 -20.08 20.39
N GLY A 217 -19.19 -19.63 19.27
CA GLY A 217 -20.62 -19.69 18.95
C GLY A 217 -21.09 -21.04 18.37
N ALA A 218 -20.19 -21.90 17.93
CA ALA A 218 -20.52 -23.22 17.38
C ALA A 218 -20.68 -24.33 18.45
N GLY A 219 -20.36 -24.03 19.71
CA GLY A 219 -20.35 -25.00 20.82
C GLY A 219 -21.54 -24.94 21.80
N ALA A 220 -22.51 -24.04 21.63
CA ALA A 220 -23.61 -23.88 22.58
C ALA A 220 -24.98 -23.99 21.90
N GLY A 221 -25.47 -25.22 21.78
CA GLY A 221 -26.88 -25.48 21.51
C GLY A 221 -27.77 -25.10 22.70
N ALA A 222 -28.84 -24.38 22.38
CA ALA A 222 -30.11 -24.26 23.09
C ALA A 222 -30.11 -23.75 24.54
N GLY A 223 -30.49 -22.48 24.72
CA GLY A 223 -30.97 -21.93 26.00
C GLY A 223 -31.47 -20.49 25.85
N ALA A 224 -32.77 -20.29 26.05
CA ALA A 224 -33.49 -19.02 25.88
C ALA A 224 -33.06 -17.91 26.86
N GLY A 225 -33.21 -16.64 26.44
CA GLY A 225 -33.17 -15.49 27.36
C GLY A 225 -32.98 -14.14 26.66
N ALA A 226 -33.93 -13.22 26.88
CA ALA A 226 -34.01 -11.88 26.29
C ALA A 226 -32.97 -10.88 26.83
N GLY A 227 -32.70 -9.81 26.06
CA GLY A 227 -32.31 -8.49 26.62
C GLY A 227 -31.20 -7.72 25.90
N ALA A 228 -31.62 -6.64 25.21
CA ALA A 228 -31.01 -5.31 25.11
C ALA A 228 -29.52 -5.10 24.72
N GLY A 229 -29.29 -4.12 23.83
CA GLY A 229 -28.04 -3.34 23.79
C GLY A 229 -27.64 -2.86 22.40
N GLY A 230 -27.75 -1.56 22.14
CA GLY A 230 -27.58 -0.93 20.83
C GLY A 230 -26.17 -1.03 20.23
N GLY A 231 -26.13 -1.38 18.94
CA GLY A 231 -24.95 -1.23 18.08
C GLY A 231 -25.00 0.09 17.32
N GLY A 232 -24.32 1.11 17.83
CA GLY A 232 -24.01 2.31 17.05
C GLY A 232 -22.89 1.99 16.06
N MET A 233 -23.18 2.04 14.76
CA MET A 233 -22.14 2.01 13.73
C MET A 233 -21.26 3.26 13.86
N PRO A 234 -19.92 3.16 13.79
CA PRO A 234 -19.07 4.31 13.57
C PRO A 234 -19.30 4.85 12.15
N ASP A 235 -19.56 6.15 12.06
CA ASP A 235 -19.83 6.87 10.82
C ASP A 235 -18.62 6.80 9.86
N LEU A 236 -18.78 6.07 8.76
CA LEU A 236 -17.80 5.88 7.70
C LEU A 236 -17.65 7.12 6.80
N SER A 237 -18.46 8.17 7.01
CA SER A 237 -18.40 9.41 6.23
C SER A 237 -17.11 10.21 6.48
N ALA A 238 -16.44 10.00 7.62
CA ALA A 238 -15.15 10.64 7.92
C ALA A 238 -13.96 9.98 7.18
N LEU A 239 -14.10 8.75 6.68
CA LEU A 239 -13.02 8.05 5.95
C LEU A 239 -12.99 8.43 4.47
N ALA A 240 -14.13 8.85 3.90
CA ALA A 240 -14.24 9.28 2.51
C ALA A 240 -13.52 10.62 2.23
N GLY A 241 -13.35 11.48 3.24
CA GLY A 241 -12.69 12.78 3.09
C GLY A 241 -11.17 12.76 3.24
N MET A 242 -10.58 11.67 3.73
CA MET A 242 -9.13 11.59 4.02
C MET A 242 -8.31 10.97 2.88
N PHE A 243 -8.95 10.35 1.88
CA PHE A 243 -8.28 9.59 0.83
C PHE A 243 -8.46 10.15 -0.61
N GLY A 244 -9.01 11.36 -0.75
CA GLY A 244 -9.15 12.06 -2.04
C GLY A 244 -8.52 13.45 -1.99
N GLY A 245 -7.56 13.71 -2.87
CA GLY A 245 -6.77 14.94 -2.88
C GLY A 245 -7.58 16.23 -3.08
N GLY A 246 -7.13 17.28 -2.36
CA GLY A 246 -7.12 18.69 -2.76
C GLY A 246 -8.35 19.28 -3.44
N GLY A 247 -9.19 19.95 -2.67
CA GLY A 247 -10.17 20.93 -3.15
C GLY A 247 -10.59 21.85 -2.00
N GLY A 248 -10.19 23.12 -2.07
CA GLY A 248 -10.44 24.11 -1.03
C GLY A 248 -11.93 24.41 -0.80
N GLY A 249 -12.27 24.57 0.47
CA GLY A 249 -13.54 25.08 0.95
C GLY A 249 -13.42 25.30 2.45
N GLY A 250 -13.15 26.53 2.86
CA GLY A 250 -13.04 26.90 4.27
C GLY A 250 -14.35 26.67 5.01
N GLY A 251 -14.45 25.51 5.65
CA GLY A 251 -15.39 25.26 6.74
C GLY A 251 -14.57 25.02 8.00
N MET A 252 -14.84 25.78 9.05
CA MET A 252 -14.23 25.59 10.37
C MET A 252 -14.24 24.09 10.74
N PRO A 253 -13.13 23.53 11.26
CA PRO A 253 -13.15 22.20 11.84
C PRO A 253 -14.26 22.13 12.89
N ASP A 254 -15.05 21.06 12.87
CA ASP A 254 -16.12 20.85 13.83
C ASP A 254 -15.53 20.82 15.25
N ILE A 255 -15.72 21.90 16.00
CA ILE A 255 -15.23 22.07 17.37
C ILE A 255 -15.80 20.97 18.29
N GLY A 256 -16.95 20.39 17.93
CA GLY A 256 -17.52 19.23 18.63
C GLY A 256 -16.66 17.97 18.53
N ALA A 257 -16.00 17.75 17.39
CA ALA A 257 -15.10 16.61 17.19
C ALA A 257 -13.72 16.83 17.85
N LEU A 258 -13.25 18.09 17.96
CA LEU A 258 -12.04 18.42 18.73
C LEU A 258 -12.22 18.19 20.24
N LEU A 259 -13.38 18.58 20.78
CA LEU A 259 -13.65 18.52 22.22
C LEU A 259 -13.77 17.07 22.75
N ASN A 260 -14.11 16.13 21.87
CA ASN A 260 -14.25 14.72 22.25
C ASN A 260 -12.90 13.96 22.24
N ASN A 261 -11.81 14.59 21.80
CA ASN A 261 -10.48 13.98 21.81
C ASN A 261 -9.97 13.79 23.26
N PRO A 262 -9.72 12.55 23.72
CA PRO A 262 -9.29 12.27 25.09
C PRO A 262 -7.96 12.94 25.44
N MET A 263 -7.06 13.10 24.48
CA MET A 263 -5.77 13.79 24.68
C MET A 263 -5.95 15.28 24.94
N MET A 264 -6.93 15.90 24.28
CA MET A 264 -7.26 17.32 24.45
C MET A 264 -8.02 17.58 25.76
N ARG A 265 -8.88 16.65 26.18
CA ARG A 265 -9.52 16.69 27.51
C ARG A 265 -8.49 16.57 28.64
N GLN A 266 -7.50 15.70 28.48
CA GLN A 266 -6.42 15.55 29.45
C GLN A 266 -5.51 16.80 29.48
N MET A 267 -5.23 17.40 28.32
CA MET A 267 -4.51 18.68 28.24
C MET A 267 -5.30 19.84 28.85
N ALA A 268 -6.61 19.94 28.59
CA ALA A 268 -7.48 20.95 29.18
C ALA A 268 -7.62 20.77 30.70
N GLN A 269 -7.70 19.52 31.19
CA GLN A 269 -7.69 19.22 32.62
C GLN A 269 -6.34 19.55 33.27
N SER A 270 -5.23 19.30 32.58
CA SER A 270 -3.88 19.72 33.03
C SER A 270 -3.73 21.24 33.06
N MET A 271 -4.33 21.94 32.08
CA MET A 271 -4.29 23.40 31.99
C MET A 271 -5.17 24.08 33.06
N MET A 272 -6.32 23.48 33.39
CA MET A 272 -7.16 23.93 34.49
C MET A 272 -6.56 23.62 35.87
N SER A 273 -5.93 22.45 36.05
CA SER A 273 -5.31 22.06 37.32
C SER A 273 -4.01 22.82 37.63
N ASN A 274 -3.25 23.24 36.60
CA ASN A 274 -2.01 24.00 36.77
C ASN A 274 -2.21 25.53 36.80
N GLY A 275 -3.46 26.01 36.85
CA GLY A 275 -3.77 27.44 36.85
C GLY A 275 -3.37 28.16 35.55
N GLY A 276 -3.10 27.41 34.48
CA GLY A 276 -2.72 27.96 33.17
C GLY A 276 -3.87 28.77 32.54
N MET A 277 -5.11 28.34 32.76
CA MET A 277 -6.30 29.07 32.32
C MET A 277 -6.48 30.40 33.07
N GLU A 278 -6.18 30.41 34.38
CA GLU A 278 -6.23 31.64 35.20
C GLU A 278 -5.20 32.67 34.71
N ARG A 279 -3.98 32.21 34.34
CA ARG A 279 -2.92 33.06 33.78
C ARG A 279 -3.26 33.61 32.40
N LEU A 280 -3.98 32.82 31.58
CA LEU A 280 -4.50 33.26 30.29
C LEU A 280 -5.62 34.29 30.47
N MET A 281 -6.54 34.07 31.43
CA MET A 281 -7.63 35.00 31.73
C MET A 281 -7.16 36.27 32.45
N SER A 282 -6.07 36.21 33.22
CA SER A 282 -5.46 37.37 33.86
C SER A 282 -4.57 38.17 32.92
N ASN A 283 -4.32 37.68 31.71
CA ASN A 283 -3.48 38.36 30.74
C ASN A 283 -4.24 39.56 30.12
N PRO A 284 -3.82 40.80 30.40
CA PRO A 284 -4.54 42.00 29.96
C PRO A 284 -4.56 42.15 28.42
N GLY A 285 -3.51 41.71 27.72
CA GLY A 285 -3.46 41.72 26.26
C GLY A 285 -4.48 40.76 25.64
N LEU A 286 -4.69 39.59 26.26
CA LEU A 286 -5.66 38.60 25.79
C LEU A 286 -7.11 39.07 26.07
N ARG A 287 -7.35 39.78 27.17
CA ARG A 287 -8.64 40.42 27.47
C ARG A 287 -9.00 41.50 26.46
N ASN A 288 -8.06 42.39 26.14
CA ASN A 288 -8.28 43.44 25.14
C ASN A 288 -8.55 42.86 23.75
N MET A 289 -7.87 41.77 23.38
CA MET A 289 -8.12 41.05 22.13
C MET A 289 -9.49 40.35 22.12
N ALA A 290 -9.88 39.72 23.23
CA ALA A 290 -11.18 39.09 23.37
C ALA A 290 -12.32 40.11 23.34
N GLU A 291 -12.14 41.30 23.92
CA GLU A 291 -13.10 42.41 23.85
C GLU A 291 -13.22 42.98 22.44
N ASN A 292 -12.09 43.17 21.72
CA ASN A 292 -12.10 43.60 20.32
C ASN A 292 -12.77 42.59 19.39
N MET A 293 -12.60 41.29 19.64
CA MET A 293 -13.33 40.26 18.87
C MET A 293 -14.81 40.22 19.25
N ARG A 294 -15.14 40.40 20.54
CA ARG A 294 -16.54 40.41 21.01
C ARG A 294 -17.32 41.64 20.53
N SER A 295 -16.64 42.73 20.22
CA SER A 295 -17.22 43.93 19.59
C SER A 295 -17.29 43.84 18.06
N GLY A 296 -16.91 42.71 17.45
CA GLY A 296 -16.98 42.47 16.01
C GLY A 296 -15.76 42.99 15.22
N GLY A 297 -14.67 43.34 15.91
CA GLY A 297 -13.41 43.76 15.30
C GLY A 297 -12.66 42.60 14.63
N GLN A 298 -11.93 42.91 13.56
CA GLN A 298 -11.04 41.96 12.89
C GLN A 298 -9.81 41.67 13.75
N MET A 299 -9.26 40.45 13.66
CA MET A 299 -8.01 40.12 14.35
C MET A 299 -6.87 41.00 13.85
N PRO A 300 -6.01 41.52 14.75
CA PRO A 300 -4.82 42.27 14.36
C PRO A 300 -3.89 41.39 13.52
N SER A 301 -3.19 42.02 12.59
CA SER A 301 -2.29 41.34 11.67
C SER A 301 -1.08 40.74 12.40
N ILE A 302 -0.44 39.72 11.81
CA ILE A 302 0.80 39.12 12.35
C ILE A 302 1.89 40.17 12.57
N GLU A 303 1.93 41.21 11.74
CA GLU A 303 2.87 42.33 11.85
C GLU A 303 2.62 43.18 13.11
N GLU A 304 1.35 43.43 13.45
CA GLU A 304 0.95 44.17 14.66
C GLU A 304 1.12 43.33 15.94
N LEU A 305 0.97 42.02 15.83
CA LEU A 305 1.22 41.08 16.94
C LEU A 305 2.72 40.98 17.25
N ALA A 306 3.58 40.99 16.23
CA ALA A 306 5.03 40.98 16.37
C ALA A 306 5.59 42.28 16.97
N GLY A 307 4.89 43.40 16.75
CA GLY A 307 5.20 44.70 17.34
C GLY A 307 4.77 44.85 18.80
N ASN A 308 3.98 43.92 19.35
CA ASN A 308 3.45 44.02 20.71
C ASN A 308 4.44 43.47 21.76
N PRO A 309 5.02 44.33 22.63
CA PRO A 309 6.02 43.92 23.61
C PRO A 309 5.50 42.92 24.64
N GLU A 310 4.19 42.89 24.93
CA GLU A 310 3.58 41.96 25.90
C GLU A 310 3.44 40.52 25.35
N LEU A 311 3.25 40.36 24.04
CA LEU A 311 3.15 39.05 23.39
C LEU A 311 4.53 38.40 23.18
N ARG A 312 5.57 39.23 23.05
CA ARG A 312 6.96 38.78 22.95
C ARG A 312 7.43 38.10 24.23
N GLY A 313 7.07 38.65 25.40
CA GLY A 313 7.34 38.03 26.69
C GLY A 313 6.57 36.71 26.90
N LEU A 314 5.37 36.59 26.33
CA LEU A 314 4.60 35.35 26.34
C LEU A 314 5.30 34.26 25.51
N ALA A 315 5.78 34.58 24.30
CA ALA A 315 6.52 33.66 23.45
C ALA A 315 7.83 33.16 24.10
N GLU A 316 8.54 34.02 24.83
CA GLU A 316 9.73 33.64 25.60
C GLU A 316 9.39 32.71 26.78
N SER A 317 8.24 32.93 27.44
CA SER A 317 7.77 32.06 28.54
C SER A 317 7.34 30.66 28.11
N PHE A 318 6.87 30.50 26.86
CA PHE A 318 6.49 29.21 26.28
C PHE A 318 7.62 28.56 25.44
N GLY A 319 8.60 29.34 24.97
CA GLY A 319 9.71 28.90 24.12
C GLY A 319 10.92 28.30 24.85
N ALA A 320 10.97 28.37 26.18
CA ALA A 320 12.10 27.89 26.99
C ALA A 320 11.94 26.45 27.54
N GLY A 321 10.99 25.67 27.04
CA GLY A 321 10.61 24.37 27.62
C GLY A 321 10.98 23.10 26.85
N GLY A 322 11.75 23.18 25.75
CA GLY A 322 11.86 22.04 24.83
C GLY A 322 13.15 21.95 24.01
N ALA A 323 14.32 21.94 24.65
CA ALA A 323 15.54 21.37 24.06
C ALA A 323 16.41 20.81 25.20
N GLY A 324 16.36 19.49 25.37
CA GLY A 324 17.12 18.78 26.39
C GLY A 324 18.59 18.58 26.01
N GLY A 325 19.46 18.74 27.01
CA GLY A 325 20.49 17.75 27.34
C GLY A 325 21.75 17.72 26.48
N ALA A 326 22.78 18.47 26.89
CA ALA A 326 24.17 18.06 26.70
C ALA A 326 25.09 18.67 27.78
N GLY A 327 25.45 17.83 28.76
CA GLY A 327 26.75 17.79 29.43
C GLY A 327 27.27 19.03 30.13
N GLN A 328 27.10 19.11 31.45
CA GLN A 328 28.04 19.83 32.31
C GLN A 328 28.40 18.97 33.52
N GLY A 329 29.54 18.29 33.41
CA GLY A 329 30.18 17.55 34.50
C GLY A 329 30.94 18.50 35.44
N ASN A 330 30.87 18.18 36.72
CA ASN A 330 31.45 18.82 37.91
C ASN A 330 32.76 19.62 37.77
N PRO A 331 32.93 20.69 38.58
CA PRO A 331 34.24 21.13 39.04
C PRO A 331 34.71 20.32 40.29
N PRO A 332 36.04 20.16 40.52
CA PRO A 332 36.58 19.45 41.68
C PRO A 332 36.60 20.33 42.95
N PRO A 333 36.70 19.73 44.16
CA PRO A 333 36.72 20.51 45.39
C PRO A 333 38.14 21.00 45.72
N GLY A 334 38.19 22.26 46.16
CA GLY A 334 38.92 22.68 47.36
C GLY A 334 40.44 22.74 47.31
N ASN A 335 40.97 23.96 47.37
CA ASN A 335 42.29 24.22 47.95
C ASN A 335 42.18 25.44 48.88
N ALA A 336 42.08 25.18 50.19
CA ALA A 336 42.47 26.02 51.34
C ALA A 336 41.89 25.40 52.62
#